data_AF-A0A7X3VJE7-F1
#
_entry.id   AF-A0A7X3VJE7-F1
#
_cell.length_a   1.000
_cell.length_b   1.000
_cell.length_c   1.000
_cell.angle_alpha   90.00
_cell.angle_beta   90.00
_cell.angle_gamma   90.00
#
_symmetry.space_group_name_H-M   'P 1'
#
loop_
_entity.id
_entity.type
_entity.pdbx_description
1 polymer ?
#
loop_
_entity_poly.entity_id
_entity_poly.type
_entity_poly.pdbx_seq_one_letter_code
_entity_poly.pdbx_strand_id
1 'polypeptide(L)'
;MAIEAPIEDVAYVAAPRDDGNPDAMCVVDLNPASDTYGEIVHKLELGVRDEIHHFGWNACSAALCPYAPHPYIERRYLVVPALRGSHIYILDVKEDPKAPKLIKTLDANEVEERSGYTRPHTVHCGPEGIYISALASAGSEEGPGGIFLMDHYNFNILGQWEVERGPQSLSYDFWWHLGYDIAVTSEWGYPAMIENGVSLEDLGERKFGHKIHIWDIRHRKNIQTLDLGDDYQMILELRPAHDPTKAYGFVNAVLNMNDLSSSIWTWYKDGDGWGIQKIIDIPAQAPENPDDLPPALKDIGMIPPLVTDHILSLDDKFLYVSCWGT
;
A
#
# COMPACT_ATOMS: atom_id res chain seq x y z
N MET A 1 -18.53 10.77 14.56
CA MET A 1 -17.18 10.15 14.37
C MET A 1 -17.28 9.07 13.30
N ALA A 2 -16.17 8.63 12.68
CA ALA A 2 -16.23 7.61 11.61
C ALA A 2 -16.88 6.29 12.06
N ILE A 3 -16.65 5.86 13.30
CA ILE A 3 -17.23 4.65 13.93
C ILE A 3 -18.76 4.71 14.07
N GLU A 4 -19.34 5.91 14.06
CA GLU A 4 -20.79 6.11 14.21
C GLU A 4 -21.50 6.22 12.85
N ALA A 5 -20.76 6.12 11.74
CA ALA A 5 -21.33 6.15 10.40
C ALA A 5 -22.15 4.86 10.12
N PRO A 6 -23.07 4.89 9.13
CA PRO A 6 -23.72 3.68 8.65
C PRO A 6 -22.71 2.62 8.23
N ILE A 7 -23.07 1.35 8.45
CA ILE A 7 -22.30 0.18 8.00
C ILE A 7 -22.29 0.16 6.47
N GLU A 8 -21.19 -0.32 5.89
CA GLU A 8 -21.01 -0.48 4.46
C GLU A 8 -22.01 -1.48 3.83
N ASP A 9 -22.58 -1.11 2.69
CA ASP A 9 -23.48 -1.98 1.90
C ASP A 9 -22.77 -2.72 0.76
N VAL A 10 -21.55 -2.30 0.40
CA VAL A 10 -20.77 -2.86 -0.71
C VAL A 10 -19.28 -2.93 -0.38
N ALA A 11 -18.60 -3.96 -0.87
CA ALA A 11 -17.14 -4.02 -0.93
C ALA A 11 -16.67 -4.02 -2.39
N TYR A 12 -15.70 -3.17 -2.67
CA TYR A 12 -14.95 -3.20 -3.93
C TYR A 12 -13.70 -4.05 -3.72
N VAL A 13 -13.44 -5.00 -4.61
CA VAL A 13 -12.34 -5.96 -4.48
C VAL A 13 -11.56 -5.98 -5.78
N ALA A 14 -10.25 -5.69 -5.70
CA ALA A 14 -9.33 -5.89 -6.81
C ALA A 14 -9.17 -7.39 -7.08
N ALA A 15 -9.40 -7.80 -8.32
CA ALA A 15 -9.28 -9.18 -8.76
C ALA A 15 -8.26 -9.27 -9.91
N PRO A 16 -6.94 -9.30 -9.60
CA PRO A 16 -5.92 -9.60 -10.60
C PRO A 16 -6.08 -11.04 -11.11
N ARG A 17 -5.69 -11.29 -12.37
CA ARG A 17 -5.91 -12.60 -13.02
C ARG A 17 -4.65 -13.19 -13.62
N ASP A 18 -4.51 -14.50 -13.50
CA ASP A 18 -3.44 -15.29 -14.09
C ASP A 18 -3.87 -16.10 -15.34
N ASP A 19 -5.18 -16.16 -15.60
CA ASP A 19 -5.83 -16.94 -16.67
C ASP A 19 -5.77 -16.31 -18.07
N GLY A 20 -5.05 -15.19 -18.22
CA GLY A 20 -4.85 -14.49 -19.50
C GLY A 20 -5.94 -13.48 -19.87
N ASN A 21 -6.99 -13.34 -19.06
CA ASN A 21 -7.98 -12.27 -19.23
C ASN A 21 -7.53 -10.97 -18.55
N PRO A 22 -8.11 -9.81 -18.92
CA PRO A 22 -7.91 -8.57 -18.19
C PRO A 22 -8.28 -8.69 -16.72
N ASP A 23 -7.59 -7.93 -15.89
CA ASP A 23 -7.92 -7.80 -14.47
C ASP A 23 -9.33 -7.21 -14.30
N ALA A 24 -9.92 -7.38 -13.11
CA ALA A 24 -11.28 -6.91 -12.87
C ALA A 24 -11.46 -6.27 -11.50
N MET A 25 -12.39 -5.32 -11.41
CA MET A 25 -12.93 -4.88 -10.13
C MET A 25 -14.24 -5.60 -9.85
N CYS A 26 -14.28 -6.35 -8.77
CA CYS A 26 -15.48 -7.02 -8.29
C CYS A 26 -16.21 -6.15 -7.27
N VAL A 27 -17.54 -6.24 -7.25
CA VAL A 27 -18.39 -5.63 -6.22
C VAL A 27 -19.12 -6.73 -5.49
N VAL A 28 -18.93 -6.80 -4.17
CA VAL A 28 -19.58 -7.75 -3.28
C VAL A 28 -20.68 -7.03 -2.51
N ASP A 29 -21.86 -7.62 -2.45
CA ASP A 29 -22.97 -7.10 -1.64
C ASP A 29 -22.76 -7.43 -0.16
N LEU A 30 -22.67 -6.41 0.68
CA LEU A 30 -22.45 -6.55 2.11
C LEU A 30 -23.70 -6.29 2.94
N ASN A 31 -24.84 -5.99 2.32
CA ASN A 31 -26.07 -5.75 3.05
C ASN A 31 -26.68 -7.09 3.53
N PRO A 32 -26.73 -7.38 4.85
CA PRO A 32 -27.23 -8.66 5.36
C PRO A 32 -28.73 -8.91 5.12
N ALA A 33 -29.48 -7.89 4.72
CA ALA A 33 -30.89 -7.99 4.34
C ALA A 33 -31.09 -8.22 2.83
N SER A 34 -30.02 -8.22 2.03
CA SER A 34 -30.07 -8.48 0.59
C SER A 34 -30.13 -9.98 0.30
N ASP A 35 -30.88 -10.38 -0.74
CA ASP A 35 -30.92 -11.77 -1.22
C ASP A 35 -29.57 -12.23 -1.81
N THR A 36 -28.67 -11.30 -2.14
CA THR A 36 -27.33 -11.55 -2.69
C THR A 36 -26.21 -11.27 -1.69
N TYR A 37 -26.52 -11.24 -0.38
CA TYR A 37 -25.52 -10.97 0.66
C TYR A 37 -24.32 -11.94 0.57
N GLY A 38 -23.11 -11.38 0.50
CA GLY A 38 -21.86 -12.12 0.37
C GLY A 38 -21.54 -12.58 -1.05
N GLU A 39 -22.34 -12.22 -2.04
CA GLU A 39 -22.13 -12.58 -3.45
C GLU A 39 -21.50 -11.44 -4.26
N ILE A 40 -20.77 -11.80 -5.32
CA ILE A 40 -20.30 -10.86 -6.33
C ILE A 40 -21.49 -10.44 -7.20
N VAL A 41 -21.96 -9.22 -7.03
CA VAL A 41 -23.12 -8.66 -7.76
C VAL A 41 -22.71 -7.96 -9.05
N HIS A 42 -21.43 -7.59 -9.18
CA HIS A 42 -20.90 -6.99 -10.39
C HIS A 42 -19.41 -7.31 -10.56
N LYS A 43 -18.99 -7.44 -11.82
CA LYS A 43 -17.60 -7.60 -12.21
C LYS A 43 -17.33 -6.69 -13.40
N LEU A 44 -16.49 -5.69 -13.18
CA LEU A 44 -16.02 -4.78 -14.23
C LEU A 44 -14.65 -5.24 -14.70
N GLU A 45 -14.59 -5.84 -15.90
CA GLU A 45 -13.31 -6.15 -16.55
C GLU A 45 -12.64 -4.85 -17.02
N LEU A 46 -11.34 -4.74 -16.77
CA LEU A 46 -10.52 -3.58 -17.13
C LEU A 46 -9.90 -3.77 -18.52
N GLY A 47 -8.96 -2.89 -18.89
CA GLY A 47 -8.41 -2.85 -20.24
C GLY A 47 -7.44 -3.99 -20.55
N VAL A 48 -6.53 -4.29 -19.63
CA VAL A 48 -5.46 -5.27 -19.83
C VAL A 48 -5.21 -6.08 -18.56
N ARG A 49 -4.34 -7.09 -18.66
CA ARG A 49 -3.82 -7.83 -17.52
C ARG A 49 -2.50 -7.18 -17.11
N ASP A 50 -2.53 -6.39 -16.05
CA ASP A 50 -1.39 -5.60 -15.63
C ASP A 50 -1.19 -5.52 -14.10
N GLU A 51 -1.83 -6.44 -13.37
CA GLU A 51 -1.67 -6.67 -11.94
C GLU A 51 -2.23 -5.52 -11.09
N ILE A 52 -3.55 -5.30 -11.12
CA ILE A 52 -4.18 -4.46 -10.09
C ILE A 52 -3.93 -5.04 -8.70
N HIS A 53 -3.63 -4.16 -7.74
CA HIS A 53 -3.20 -4.58 -6.41
C HIS A 53 -3.88 -3.74 -5.33
N HIS A 54 -3.27 -2.60 -4.98
CA HIS A 54 -3.86 -1.59 -4.11
C HIS A 54 -4.67 -0.59 -4.94
N PHE A 55 -5.72 -0.04 -4.33
CA PHE A 55 -6.49 1.05 -4.90
C PHE A 55 -7.05 1.93 -3.79
N GLY A 56 -7.48 3.13 -4.15
CA GLY A 56 -7.96 4.11 -3.18
C GLY A 56 -9.07 4.98 -3.74
N TRP A 57 -9.61 5.82 -2.86
CA TRP A 57 -10.61 6.82 -3.25
C TRP A 57 -9.93 8.09 -3.75
N ASN A 58 -10.59 8.83 -4.64
CA ASN A 58 -10.16 10.17 -5.02
C ASN A 58 -10.18 11.15 -3.83
N ALA A 59 -11.20 11.05 -2.99
CA ALA A 59 -11.41 11.95 -1.86
C ALA A 59 -11.90 11.16 -0.64
N CYS A 60 -11.55 11.65 0.54
CA CYS A 60 -11.96 11.07 1.82
C CYS A 60 -11.96 12.14 2.91
N SER A 61 -12.04 11.72 4.18
CA SER A 61 -12.11 12.62 5.33
C SER A 61 -10.95 13.61 5.43
N ALA A 62 -9.80 13.35 4.78
CA ALA A 62 -8.71 14.31 4.63
C ALA A 62 -9.14 15.62 3.94
N ALA A 63 -10.21 15.62 3.14
CA ALA A 63 -10.79 16.83 2.55
C ALA A 63 -11.35 17.82 3.60
N LEU A 64 -11.55 17.36 4.85
CA LEU A 64 -11.98 18.17 5.99
C LEU A 64 -10.80 18.74 6.79
N CYS A 65 -9.55 18.45 6.40
CA CYS A 65 -8.37 18.98 7.08
C CYS A 65 -8.34 20.52 7.01
N PRO A 66 -8.21 21.24 8.14
CA PRO A 66 -8.38 22.70 8.17
C PRO A 66 -7.46 23.49 7.26
N TYR A 67 -6.24 22.99 6.98
CA TYR A 67 -5.25 23.73 6.19
C TYR A 67 -5.35 23.48 4.68
N ALA A 68 -6.16 22.50 4.25
CA ALA A 68 -6.36 22.17 2.83
C ALA A 68 -7.80 21.70 2.55
N PRO A 69 -8.82 22.55 2.85
CA PRO A 69 -10.20 22.18 2.61
C PRO A 69 -10.50 22.16 1.11
N HIS A 70 -11.09 21.07 0.64
CA HIS A 70 -11.61 20.94 -0.72
C HIS A 70 -13.12 20.77 -0.66
N PRO A 71 -13.91 21.86 -0.56
CA PRO A 71 -15.35 21.75 -0.30
C PRO A 71 -16.16 21.21 -1.49
N TYR A 72 -15.55 21.05 -2.66
CA TYR A 72 -16.22 20.63 -3.90
C TYR A 72 -15.82 19.22 -4.36
N ILE A 73 -15.01 18.49 -3.58
CA ILE A 73 -14.67 17.10 -3.88
C ILE A 73 -15.55 16.15 -3.06
N GLU A 74 -15.92 15.04 -3.67
CA GLU A 74 -16.72 13.98 -3.05
C GLU A 74 -16.00 12.63 -3.18
N ARG A 75 -16.17 11.75 -2.19
CA ARG A 75 -15.75 10.35 -2.29
C ARG A 75 -16.63 9.67 -3.34
N ARG A 76 -16.10 9.50 -4.55
CA ARG A 76 -16.88 9.04 -5.71
C ARG A 76 -16.12 8.14 -6.67
N TYR A 77 -14.83 8.38 -6.83
CA TYR A 77 -14.05 7.66 -7.81
C TYR A 77 -13.09 6.71 -7.12
N LEU A 78 -13.05 5.46 -7.59
CA LEU A 78 -11.97 4.54 -7.29
C LEU A 78 -10.83 4.83 -8.26
N VAL A 79 -9.64 5.01 -7.70
CA VAL A 79 -8.38 5.19 -8.42
C VAL A 79 -7.61 3.90 -8.29
N VAL A 80 -7.53 3.16 -9.39
CA VAL A 80 -7.05 1.77 -9.43
C VAL A 80 -5.78 1.71 -10.28
N PRO A 81 -4.59 1.85 -9.67
CA PRO A 81 -3.33 1.58 -10.35
C PRO A 81 -3.15 0.09 -10.61
N ALA A 82 -2.46 -0.22 -11.70
CA ALA A 82 -1.97 -1.54 -12.00
C ALA A 82 -0.48 -1.63 -11.67
N LEU A 83 -0.13 -2.50 -10.72
CA LEU A 83 1.21 -2.64 -10.19
C LEU A 83 2.21 -2.98 -11.28
N ARG A 84 1.92 -3.92 -12.19
CA ARG A 84 2.92 -4.37 -13.18
C ARG A 84 2.94 -3.52 -14.43
N GLY A 85 1.77 -3.23 -15.01
CA GLY A 85 1.70 -2.49 -16.29
C GLY A 85 1.50 -0.99 -16.14
N SER A 86 1.42 -0.45 -14.93
CA SER A 86 1.41 0.99 -14.66
C SER A 86 0.24 1.80 -15.24
N HIS A 87 -0.81 1.17 -15.75
CA HIS A 87 -2.05 1.90 -16.06
C HIS A 87 -2.71 2.38 -14.76
N ILE A 88 -3.51 3.46 -14.87
CA ILE A 88 -4.38 3.90 -13.78
C ILE A 88 -5.80 4.02 -14.32
N TYR A 89 -6.71 3.28 -13.71
CA TYR A 89 -8.13 3.28 -14.05
C TYR A 89 -8.92 4.14 -13.06
N ILE A 90 -9.83 4.96 -13.58
CA ILE A 90 -10.74 5.80 -12.78
C ILE A 90 -12.16 5.28 -12.94
N LEU A 91 -12.73 4.79 -11.84
CA LEU A 91 -14.05 4.18 -11.82
C LEU A 91 -15.04 5.06 -11.06
N ASP A 92 -16.14 5.44 -11.69
CA ASP A 92 -17.22 6.22 -11.09
C ASP A 92 -18.25 5.30 -10.44
N VAL A 93 -18.57 5.54 -9.16
CA VAL A 93 -19.57 4.75 -8.41
C VAL A 93 -20.84 5.54 -8.06
N LYS A 94 -21.01 6.78 -8.55
CA LYS A 94 -22.08 7.68 -8.07
C LYS A 94 -23.48 7.25 -8.47
N GLU A 95 -23.65 6.84 -9.73
CA GLU A 95 -24.98 6.50 -10.27
C GLU A 95 -25.51 5.21 -9.65
N ASP A 96 -24.64 4.20 -9.55
CA ASP A 96 -24.92 2.93 -8.91
C ASP A 96 -23.64 2.37 -8.26
N PRO A 97 -23.52 2.40 -6.92
CA PRO A 97 -22.39 1.81 -6.21
C PRO A 97 -22.23 0.31 -6.43
N LYS A 98 -23.29 -0.41 -6.82
CA LYS A 98 -23.22 -1.84 -7.15
C LYS A 98 -22.71 -2.09 -8.57
N ALA A 99 -22.64 -1.07 -9.43
CA ALA A 99 -22.17 -1.19 -10.82
C ALA A 99 -21.27 -0.01 -11.23
N PRO A 100 -20.02 0.04 -10.72
CA PRO A 100 -19.02 1.04 -11.11
C PRO A 100 -18.81 1.12 -12.63
N LYS A 101 -18.50 2.32 -13.13
CA LYS A 101 -18.22 2.56 -14.55
C LYS A 101 -16.81 3.08 -14.74
N LEU A 102 -16.03 2.45 -15.63
CA LEU A 102 -14.75 3.01 -16.07
C LEU A 102 -14.99 4.30 -16.87
N ILE A 103 -14.45 5.42 -16.39
CA ILE A 103 -14.64 6.74 -17.04
C ILE A 103 -13.35 7.34 -17.61
N LYS A 104 -12.18 6.89 -17.15
CA LYS A 104 -10.87 7.33 -17.64
C LYS A 104 -9.84 6.22 -17.40
N THR A 105 -8.95 6.06 -18.37
CA THR A 105 -7.71 5.28 -18.22
C THR A 105 -6.55 6.22 -18.51
N LEU A 106 -5.54 6.21 -17.65
CA LEU A 106 -4.23 6.79 -17.95
C LEU A 106 -3.33 5.63 -18.39
N ASP A 107 -2.77 5.75 -19.59
CA ASP A 107 -1.89 4.72 -20.15
C ASP A 107 -0.52 4.72 -19.47
N ALA A 108 0.14 3.56 -19.43
CA ALA A 108 1.44 3.39 -18.78
C ALA A 108 2.48 4.45 -19.19
N ASN A 109 2.56 4.77 -20.49
CA ASN A 109 3.47 5.78 -21.00
C ASN A 109 3.15 7.19 -20.46
N GLU A 110 1.87 7.54 -20.33
CA GLU A 110 1.47 8.82 -19.73
C GLU A 110 1.86 8.84 -18.24
N VAL A 111 1.64 7.73 -17.53
CA VAL A 111 2.01 7.61 -16.12
C VAL A 111 3.52 7.79 -15.95
N GLU A 112 4.33 7.06 -16.71
CA GLU A 112 5.79 7.13 -16.65
C GLU A 112 6.31 8.52 -17.02
N GLU A 113 5.85 9.10 -18.14
CA GLU A 113 6.32 10.41 -18.61
C GLU A 113 5.99 11.53 -17.61
N ARG A 114 4.78 11.52 -17.06
CA ARG A 114 4.30 12.62 -16.22
C ARG A 114 4.68 12.47 -14.75
N SER A 115 4.79 11.24 -14.25
CA SER A 115 5.17 10.98 -12.85
C SER A 115 6.68 10.84 -12.65
N GLY A 116 7.41 10.37 -13.68
CA GLY A 116 8.80 9.94 -13.54
C GLY A 116 8.96 8.58 -12.85
N TYR A 117 7.87 7.83 -12.64
CA TYR A 117 7.86 6.54 -11.95
C TYR A 117 7.04 5.48 -12.71
N THR A 118 7.29 4.22 -12.36
CA THR A 118 6.59 3.02 -12.86
C THR A 118 6.28 2.09 -11.67
N ARG A 119 5.37 1.13 -11.88
CA ARG A 119 4.86 0.20 -10.86
C ARG A 119 4.15 0.90 -9.70
N PRO A 120 3.05 1.64 -9.97
CA PRO A 120 2.27 2.31 -8.94
C PRO A 120 1.63 1.30 -7.98
N HIS A 121 1.63 1.59 -6.68
CA HIS A 121 1.19 0.69 -5.62
C HIS A 121 0.08 1.32 -4.75
N THR A 122 0.43 1.98 -3.64
CA THR A 122 -0.53 2.51 -2.68
C THR A 122 -1.18 3.78 -3.21
N VAL A 123 -2.47 3.95 -2.93
CA VAL A 123 -3.23 5.18 -3.24
C VAL A 123 -3.82 5.78 -1.98
N HIS A 124 -3.53 7.06 -1.72
CA HIS A 124 -4.18 7.83 -0.66
C HIS A 124 -4.78 9.15 -1.15
N CYS A 125 -6.02 9.40 -0.75
CA CYS A 125 -6.71 10.68 -0.90
C CYS A 125 -6.14 11.71 0.08
N GLY A 126 -5.27 12.58 -0.40
CA GLY A 126 -4.56 13.55 0.41
C GLY A 126 -5.09 14.98 0.30
N PRO A 127 -4.56 15.88 1.15
CA PRO A 127 -4.94 17.28 1.19
C PRO A 127 -4.55 18.04 -0.08
N GLU A 128 -3.47 17.70 -0.78
CA GLU A 128 -3.01 18.46 -1.96
C GLU A 128 -3.42 17.80 -3.30
N GLY A 129 -3.88 16.56 -3.24
CA GLY A 129 -4.16 15.74 -4.40
C GLY A 129 -4.35 14.28 -3.98
N ILE A 130 -4.40 13.39 -4.97
CA ILE A 130 -4.34 11.95 -4.76
C ILE A 130 -2.87 11.55 -4.85
N TYR A 131 -2.36 10.89 -3.82
CA TYR A 131 -0.98 10.47 -3.71
C TYR A 131 -0.89 9.00 -4.12
N ILE A 132 0.12 8.65 -4.91
CA ILE A 132 0.33 7.28 -5.37
C ILE A 132 1.81 6.92 -5.22
N SER A 133 2.14 5.87 -4.47
CA SER A 133 3.51 5.34 -4.42
C SER A 133 3.83 4.52 -5.66
N ALA A 134 5.10 4.38 -5.98
CA ALA A 134 5.60 3.61 -7.11
C ALA A 134 6.97 3.00 -6.79
N LEU A 135 7.23 1.78 -7.28
CA LEU A 135 8.40 0.98 -6.89
C LEU A 135 9.69 1.34 -7.62
N ALA A 136 9.61 1.96 -8.80
CA ALA A 136 10.78 2.21 -9.65
C ALA A 136 10.68 3.52 -10.47
N SER A 137 11.83 3.95 -11.00
CA SER A 137 11.94 5.08 -11.92
C SER A 137 11.33 4.75 -13.29
N ALA A 138 10.75 5.75 -13.96
CA ALA A 138 10.27 5.61 -15.33
C ALA A 138 11.32 4.99 -16.27
N GLY A 139 10.90 4.06 -17.13
CA GLY A 139 11.79 3.35 -18.05
C GLY A 139 12.83 2.42 -17.40
N SER A 140 12.71 2.13 -16.10
CA SER A 140 13.65 1.28 -15.35
C SER A 140 12.92 0.22 -14.53
N GLU A 141 13.61 -0.91 -14.31
CA GLU A 141 13.22 -1.91 -13.30
C GLU A 141 13.92 -1.66 -11.96
N GLU A 142 14.58 -0.49 -11.82
CA GLU A 142 15.32 -0.06 -10.64
C GLU A 142 14.89 1.35 -10.19
N GLY A 143 15.43 1.77 -9.04
CA GLY A 143 15.06 2.99 -8.37
C GLY A 143 15.65 4.30 -8.91
N PRO A 144 15.45 5.39 -8.16
CA PRO A 144 14.66 5.40 -6.94
C PRO A 144 13.14 5.26 -7.23
N GLY A 145 12.43 4.46 -6.44
CA GLY A 145 10.97 4.56 -6.35
C GLY A 145 10.57 5.80 -5.54
N GLY A 146 9.27 6.07 -5.44
CA GLY A 146 8.78 7.23 -4.71
C GLY A 146 7.27 7.39 -4.75
N ILE A 147 6.78 8.63 -4.68
CA ILE A 147 5.38 9.02 -4.69
C ILE A 147 5.17 10.08 -5.76
N PHE A 148 4.05 10.03 -6.47
CA PHE A 148 3.59 11.11 -7.34
C PHE A 148 2.18 11.56 -6.97
N LEU A 149 1.81 12.74 -7.45
CA LEU A 149 0.51 13.35 -7.19
C LEU A 149 -0.37 13.33 -8.44
N MET A 150 -1.67 13.19 -8.23
CA MET A 150 -2.71 13.44 -9.21
C MET A 150 -3.68 14.52 -8.71
N ASP A 151 -4.17 15.32 -9.65
CA ASP A 151 -5.16 16.36 -9.39
C ASP A 151 -6.53 15.77 -9.03
N HIS A 152 -7.17 16.34 -8.01
CA HIS A 152 -8.48 15.90 -7.50
C HIS A 152 -9.64 16.02 -8.48
N TYR A 153 -9.56 16.93 -9.45
CA TYR A 153 -10.68 17.31 -10.30
C TYR A 153 -10.63 16.62 -11.67
N ASN A 154 -9.45 16.54 -12.26
CA ASN A 154 -9.28 16.03 -13.62
C ASN A 154 -8.44 14.74 -13.71
N PHE A 155 -7.91 14.27 -12.57
CA PHE A 155 -7.06 13.08 -12.50
C PHE A 155 -5.82 13.16 -13.39
N ASN A 156 -5.28 14.36 -13.61
CA ASN A 156 -4.02 14.53 -14.30
C ASN A 156 -2.87 14.36 -13.30
N ILE A 157 -1.82 13.67 -13.73
CA ILE A 157 -0.58 13.57 -12.94
C ILE A 157 0.09 14.94 -12.86
N LEU A 158 0.49 15.33 -11.66
CA LEU A 158 1.17 16.58 -11.34
C LEU A 158 2.70 16.42 -11.28
N GLY A 159 3.19 15.19 -11.08
CA GLY A 159 4.61 14.84 -11.01
C GLY A 159 5.03 14.27 -9.66
N GLN A 160 6.34 14.10 -9.49
CA GLN A 160 6.97 13.58 -8.27
C GLN A 160 6.60 14.43 -7.05
N TRP A 161 6.35 13.75 -5.93
CA TRP A 161 6.11 14.37 -4.64
C TRP A 161 7.42 14.69 -3.90
N GLU A 162 8.52 13.98 -4.11
CA GLU A 162 9.76 14.28 -3.39
C GLU A 162 10.39 15.60 -3.88
N VAL A 163 10.84 16.46 -2.96
CA VAL A 163 11.72 17.60 -3.26
C VAL A 163 13.15 17.27 -2.83
N GLU A 164 13.32 16.76 -1.61
CA GLU A 164 14.60 16.32 -1.05
C GLU A 164 14.46 14.91 -0.46
N ARG A 165 14.70 13.87 -1.26
CA ARG A 165 14.50 12.47 -0.84
C ARG A 165 15.52 11.90 0.16
N GLY A 166 16.60 12.64 0.42
CA GLY A 166 17.67 12.15 1.29
C GLY A 166 18.23 10.81 0.79
N PRO A 167 18.43 9.81 1.67
CA PRO A 167 18.97 8.50 1.28
C PRO A 167 17.91 7.52 0.76
N GLN A 168 16.61 7.90 0.69
CA GLN A 168 15.57 6.99 0.23
C GLN A 168 15.78 6.62 -1.24
N SER A 169 15.64 5.33 -1.54
CA SER A 169 15.73 4.79 -2.91
C SER A 169 14.68 3.70 -3.17
N LEU A 170 14.48 2.79 -2.21
CA LEU A 170 13.40 1.81 -2.27
C LEU A 170 12.07 2.46 -1.83
N SER A 171 10.96 1.92 -2.31
CA SER A 171 9.61 2.39 -2.03
C SER A 171 8.67 1.20 -1.90
N TYR A 172 7.55 1.39 -1.22
CA TYR A 172 6.43 0.45 -1.19
C TYR A 172 5.15 1.17 -0.78
N ASP A 173 4.90 1.28 0.52
CA ASP A 173 3.73 1.92 1.09
C ASP A 173 4.11 3.30 1.63
N PHE A 174 3.09 4.13 1.82
CA PHE A 174 3.25 5.41 2.49
C PHE A 174 1.97 5.78 3.20
N TRP A 175 2.10 6.53 4.29
CA TRP A 175 0.98 7.20 4.91
C TRP A 175 1.49 8.46 5.62
N TRP A 176 0.72 9.00 6.56
CA TRP A 176 0.98 10.29 7.17
C TRP A 176 0.36 10.41 8.54
N HIS A 177 0.86 11.42 9.25
CA HIS A 177 0.24 11.94 10.45
C HIS A 177 0.06 13.45 10.28
N LEU A 178 -1.05 13.85 9.65
CA LEU A 178 -1.26 15.26 9.24
C LEU A 178 -1.28 16.22 10.44
N GLY A 179 -1.65 15.76 11.63
CA GLY A 179 -1.60 16.55 12.86
C GLY A 179 -0.17 16.89 13.33
N TYR A 180 0.82 16.17 12.83
CA TYR A 180 2.25 16.35 13.13
C TYR A 180 3.06 16.75 11.89
N ASP A 181 2.39 17.07 10.78
CA ASP A 181 3.01 17.47 9.52
C ASP A 181 4.08 16.49 8.99
N ILE A 182 3.86 15.19 9.21
CA ILE A 182 4.76 14.15 8.70
C ILE A 182 4.08 13.20 7.70
N ALA A 183 4.87 12.73 6.74
CA ALA A 183 4.60 11.52 5.99
C ALA A 183 5.62 10.44 6.37
N VAL A 184 5.25 9.18 6.17
CA VAL A 184 6.13 8.02 6.39
C VAL A 184 6.08 7.16 5.13
N THR A 185 7.23 6.67 4.67
CA THR A 185 7.32 5.73 3.54
C THR A 185 8.11 4.49 3.95
N SER A 186 7.79 3.34 3.36
CA SER A 186 8.44 2.05 3.61
C SER A 186 9.17 1.51 2.38
N GLU A 187 9.83 0.37 2.51
CA GLU A 187 10.72 -0.19 1.49
C GLU A 187 10.44 -1.68 1.26
N TRP A 188 10.10 -2.05 0.02
CA TRP A 188 10.01 -3.45 -0.39
C TRP A 188 11.22 -3.91 -1.19
N GLY A 189 11.19 -3.75 -2.51
CA GLY A 189 12.20 -4.22 -3.44
C GLY A 189 11.92 -3.63 -4.82
N TYR A 190 12.92 -3.68 -5.70
CA TYR A 190 12.74 -3.23 -7.08
C TYR A 190 11.98 -4.27 -7.91
N PRO A 191 11.30 -3.86 -9.01
CA PRO A 191 10.60 -4.76 -9.92
C PRO A 191 11.39 -6.01 -10.32
N ALA A 192 12.68 -5.87 -10.65
CA ALA A 192 13.55 -6.99 -11.02
C ALA A 192 13.67 -8.08 -9.92
N MET A 193 13.45 -7.72 -8.65
CA MET A 193 13.55 -8.61 -7.50
C MET A 193 12.24 -9.36 -7.19
N ILE A 194 11.11 -8.93 -7.76
CA ILE A 194 9.76 -9.36 -7.34
C ILE A 194 8.89 -9.87 -8.49
N GLU A 195 9.06 -9.32 -9.70
CA GLU A 195 8.12 -9.52 -10.81
C GLU A 195 8.09 -10.98 -11.32
N ASN A 196 9.21 -11.69 -11.20
CA ASN A 196 9.35 -13.09 -11.61
C ASN A 196 9.34 -14.05 -10.40
N GLY A 197 8.70 -13.62 -9.32
CA GLY A 197 8.83 -14.23 -7.99
C GLY A 197 9.94 -13.57 -7.17
N VAL A 198 9.84 -13.71 -5.85
CA VAL A 198 10.84 -13.17 -4.92
C VAL A 198 12.22 -13.78 -5.22
N SER A 199 13.18 -12.92 -5.56
CA SER A 199 14.57 -13.29 -5.78
C SER A 199 15.21 -13.78 -4.48
N LEU A 200 15.42 -15.11 -4.38
CA LEU A 200 16.07 -15.72 -3.22
C LEU A 200 17.56 -15.33 -3.12
N GLU A 201 18.20 -15.05 -4.25
CA GLU A 201 19.57 -14.53 -4.29
C GLU A 201 19.64 -13.15 -3.65
N ASP A 202 18.80 -12.21 -4.08
CA ASP A 202 18.79 -10.86 -3.52
C ASP A 202 18.34 -10.85 -2.05
N LEU A 203 17.44 -11.75 -1.67
CA LEU A 203 17.03 -11.95 -0.29
C LEU A 203 18.18 -12.49 0.58
N GLY A 204 18.94 -13.47 0.07
CA GLY A 204 20.13 -14.00 0.74
C GLY A 204 21.26 -12.96 0.87
N GLU A 205 21.35 -12.03 -0.08
CA GLU A 205 22.27 -10.89 -0.07
C GLU A 205 21.73 -9.67 0.70
N ARG A 206 20.54 -9.80 1.33
CA ARG A 206 19.92 -8.76 2.18
C ARG A 206 19.66 -7.44 1.45
N LYS A 207 19.25 -7.53 0.18
CA LYS A 207 19.00 -6.37 -0.69
C LYS A 207 17.58 -5.82 -0.61
N PHE A 208 16.64 -6.52 0.01
CA PHE A 208 15.30 -5.99 0.21
C PHE A 208 15.30 -4.87 1.26
N GLY A 209 14.26 -4.05 1.22
CA GLY A 209 14.06 -2.93 2.12
C GLY A 209 14.02 -3.35 3.58
N HIS A 210 14.60 -2.51 4.44
CA HIS A 210 14.74 -2.74 5.89
C HIS A 210 14.59 -1.43 6.68
N LYS A 211 14.11 -0.36 6.03
CA LYS A 211 13.99 0.98 6.62
C LYS A 211 12.60 1.54 6.40
N ILE A 212 12.27 2.51 7.24
CA ILE A 212 11.21 3.47 6.97
C ILE A 212 11.79 4.89 6.99
N HIS A 213 11.15 5.79 6.26
CA HIS A 213 11.59 7.16 6.08
C HIS A 213 10.55 8.12 6.62
N ILE A 214 10.96 9.05 7.49
CA ILE A 214 10.11 10.12 8.00
C ILE A 214 10.35 11.37 7.18
N TRP A 215 9.27 11.99 6.75
CA TRP A 215 9.27 13.15 5.86
C TRP A 215 8.57 14.32 6.52
N ASP A 216 9.11 15.52 6.33
CA ASP A 216 8.33 16.74 6.46
C ASP A 216 7.37 16.82 5.26
N ILE A 217 6.07 16.67 5.50
CA ILE A 217 5.09 16.59 4.41
C ILE A 217 4.92 17.94 3.69
N ARG A 218 5.12 19.05 4.40
CA ARG A 218 4.93 20.41 3.86
C ARG A 218 6.10 20.83 2.98
N HIS A 219 7.31 20.51 3.40
CA HIS A 219 8.53 20.79 2.64
C HIS A 219 8.94 19.64 1.71
N ARG A 220 8.23 18.50 1.79
CA ARG A 220 8.40 17.35 0.91
C ARG A 220 9.83 16.80 0.95
N LYS A 221 10.35 16.69 2.17
CA LYS A 221 11.76 16.42 2.48
C LYS A 221 11.90 15.28 3.47
N ASN A 222 12.77 14.32 3.18
CA ASN A 222 13.17 13.31 4.14
C ASN A 222 13.97 13.98 5.27
N ILE A 223 13.51 13.79 6.52
CA ILE A 223 14.10 14.39 7.71
C ILE A 223 14.75 13.36 8.64
N GLN A 224 14.34 12.09 8.54
CA GLN A 224 14.92 11.00 9.31
C GLN A 224 14.71 9.66 8.58
N THR A 225 15.61 8.72 8.79
CA THR A 225 15.48 7.32 8.37
C THR A 225 15.61 6.44 9.60
N LEU A 226 14.67 5.51 9.77
CA LEU A 226 14.66 4.54 10.87
C LEU A 226 14.97 3.17 10.26
N ASP A 227 16.05 2.56 10.74
CA ASP A 227 16.56 1.29 10.25
C ASP A 227 16.16 0.16 11.21
N LEU A 228 15.50 -0.87 10.70
CA LEU A 228 15.06 -2.03 11.48
C LEU A 228 16.18 -3.08 11.60
N GLY A 229 17.26 -2.92 10.83
CA GLY A 229 18.37 -3.87 10.69
C GLY A 229 18.21 -4.76 9.46
N ASP A 230 19.32 -5.03 8.78
CA ASP A 230 19.37 -5.84 7.54
C ASP A 230 19.04 -7.33 7.75
N ASP A 231 18.88 -7.76 9.00
CA ASP A 231 18.26 -9.05 9.34
C ASP A 231 16.79 -9.09 8.94
N TYR A 232 16.09 -7.96 8.97
CA TYR A 232 14.69 -7.84 8.62
C TYR A 232 14.57 -7.39 7.17
N GLN A 233 13.71 -8.03 6.40
CA GLN A 233 13.57 -7.80 4.97
C GLN A 233 12.10 -7.59 4.62
N MET A 234 11.86 -6.72 3.63
CA MET A 234 10.55 -6.32 3.12
C MET A 234 9.71 -5.63 4.20
N ILE A 235 9.90 -4.31 4.31
CA ILE A 235 9.14 -3.47 5.24
C ILE A 235 7.95 -2.91 4.49
N LEU A 236 6.77 -3.45 4.76
CA LEU A 236 5.62 -3.26 3.89
C LEU A 236 4.67 -2.19 4.42
N GLU A 237 3.56 -2.58 5.04
CA GLU A 237 2.38 -1.76 5.26
C GLU A 237 2.58 -0.77 6.42
N LEU A 238 2.25 0.50 6.20
CA LEU A 238 2.28 1.53 7.22
C LEU A 238 0.86 1.77 7.74
N ARG A 239 0.67 1.73 9.05
CA ARG A 239 -0.63 2.00 9.70
C ARG A 239 -0.44 3.01 10.84
N PRO A 240 -0.52 4.33 10.58
CA PRO A 240 -0.52 5.33 11.64
C PRO A 240 -1.74 5.16 12.56
N ALA A 241 -1.64 5.66 13.79
CA ALA A 241 -2.81 5.80 14.65
C ALA A 241 -3.89 6.64 13.96
N HIS A 242 -5.15 6.21 14.08
CA HIS A 242 -6.29 6.96 13.54
C HIS A 242 -6.57 8.23 14.34
N ASP A 243 -6.32 8.23 15.65
CA ASP A 243 -6.37 9.42 16.48
C ASP A 243 -5.26 10.41 16.06
N PRO A 244 -5.60 11.56 15.45
CA PRO A 244 -4.63 12.52 14.96
C PRO A 244 -3.82 13.21 16.08
N THR A 245 -4.14 12.96 17.35
CA THR A 245 -3.39 13.44 18.52
C THR A 245 -2.32 12.44 19.02
N LYS A 246 -2.18 11.28 18.38
CA LYS A 246 -1.27 10.21 18.80
C LYS A 246 -0.18 9.96 17.78
N ALA A 247 1.00 10.53 17.98
CA ALA A 247 2.13 10.38 17.05
C ALA A 247 2.83 9.00 17.14
N TYR A 248 2.15 7.95 16.71
CA TYR A 248 2.73 6.63 16.47
C TYR A 248 2.05 5.95 15.26
N GLY A 249 2.65 4.85 14.82
CA GLY A 249 2.05 3.92 13.87
C GLY A 249 2.77 2.58 13.88
N PHE A 250 2.24 1.64 13.11
CA PHE A 250 2.76 0.28 12.99
C PHE A 250 3.30 0.02 11.59
N VAL A 251 4.30 -0.85 11.51
CA VAL A 251 4.85 -1.39 10.26
C VAL A 251 5.25 -2.85 10.44
N ASN A 252 5.06 -3.68 9.42
CA ASN A 252 5.48 -5.07 9.42
C ASN A 252 6.84 -5.25 8.73
N ALA A 253 7.63 -6.18 9.23
CA ALA A 253 8.72 -6.81 8.50
C ALA A 253 8.31 -8.24 8.16
N VAL A 254 8.31 -8.58 6.88
CA VAL A 254 7.81 -9.88 6.39
C VAL A 254 8.68 -11.02 6.87
N LEU A 255 10.01 -10.83 6.86
CA LEU A 255 10.94 -11.93 7.10
C LEU A 255 12.17 -11.45 7.87
N ASN A 256 12.57 -12.21 8.88
CA ASN A 256 13.88 -12.16 9.49
C ASN A 256 14.77 -13.26 8.90
N MET A 257 15.94 -12.90 8.39
CA MET A 257 16.87 -13.81 7.71
C MET A 257 17.57 -14.81 8.64
N ASN A 258 17.54 -14.58 9.97
CA ASN A 258 18.20 -15.45 10.94
C ASN A 258 17.30 -16.60 11.42
N ASP A 259 15.99 -16.38 11.52
CA ASP A 259 15.05 -17.34 12.12
C ASP A 259 13.70 -17.46 11.40
N LEU A 260 13.54 -16.76 10.26
CA LEU A 260 12.35 -16.77 9.40
C LEU A 260 11.08 -16.25 10.09
N SER A 261 11.23 -15.56 11.22
CA SER A 261 10.12 -14.88 11.88
C SER A 261 9.60 -13.71 11.06
N SER A 262 8.35 -13.32 11.33
CA SER A 262 7.81 -12.02 10.92
C SER A 262 7.64 -11.14 12.16
N SER A 263 7.61 -9.82 12.00
CA SER A 263 7.48 -8.92 13.15
C SER A 263 6.66 -7.68 12.85
N ILE A 264 6.03 -7.13 13.90
CA ILE A 264 5.44 -5.79 13.86
C ILE A 264 6.28 -4.86 14.71
N TRP A 265 6.51 -3.67 14.17
CA TRP A 265 7.24 -2.58 14.79
C TRP A 265 6.33 -1.38 14.99
N THR A 266 6.57 -0.64 16.06
CA THR A 266 5.93 0.65 16.31
C THR A 266 6.95 1.75 16.07
N TRP A 267 6.64 2.68 15.16
CA TRP A 267 7.33 3.96 15.05
C TRP A 267 6.57 5.01 15.86
N TYR A 268 7.27 5.90 16.54
CA TYR A 268 6.66 6.84 17.49
C TYR A 268 7.49 8.11 17.66
N LYS A 269 6.85 9.20 18.08
CA LYS A 269 7.55 10.44 18.42
C LYS A 269 8.44 10.23 19.63
N ASP A 270 9.73 10.55 19.49
CA ASP A 270 10.73 10.48 20.57
C ASP A 270 11.50 11.80 20.68
N GLY A 271 11.17 12.60 21.69
CA GLY A 271 11.71 13.97 21.83
C GLY A 271 11.48 14.81 20.57
N ASP A 272 12.55 15.37 20.01
CA ASP A 272 12.52 16.14 18.76
C ASP A 272 12.52 15.25 17.50
N GLY A 273 12.85 13.96 17.62
CA GLY A 273 12.91 13.00 16.52
C GLY A 273 11.81 11.92 16.57
N TRP A 274 12.14 10.78 15.97
CA TRP A 274 11.30 9.58 15.92
C TRP A 274 12.11 8.35 16.33
N GLY A 275 11.45 7.41 17.02
CA GLY A 275 11.99 6.11 17.39
C GLY A 275 11.22 4.99 16.71
N ILE A 276 11.81 3.79 16.69
CA ILE A 276 11.17 2.57 16.23
C ILE A 276 11.53 1.40 17.17
N GLN A 277 10.56 0.53 17.45
CA GLN A 277 10.77 -0.64 18.31
C GLN A 277 9.93 -1.83 17.84
N LYS A 278 10.50 -3.04 17.92
CA LYS A 278 9.77 -4.29 17.69
C LYS A 278 8.81 -4.54 18.85
N ILE A 279 7.54 -4.80 18.55
CA ILE A 279 6.50 -5.05 19.56
C ILE A 279 5.84 -6.42 19.46
N ILE A 280 5.88 -7.05 18.28
CA ILE A 280 5.35 -8.40 18.03
C ILE A 280 6.40 -9.17 17.24
N ASP A 281 6.58 -10.43 17.61
CA ASP A 281 7.50 -11.38 16.98
C ASP A 281 6.73 -12.68 16.77
N ILE A 282 6.60 -13.12 15.52
CA ILE A 282 5.84 -14.30 15.13
C ILE A 282 6.83 -15.32 14.55
N PRO A 283 7.07 -16.45 15.23
CA PRO A 283 8.08 -17.41 14.79
C PRO A 283 7.60 -18.25 13.60
N ALA A 284 8.54 -18.68 12.77
CA ALA A 284 8.28 -19.71 11.76
C ALA A 284 7.84 -21.03 12.41
N GLN A 285 7.01 -21.79 11.70
CA GLN A 285 6.44 -23.05 12.18
C GLN A 285 7.04 -24.24 11.44
N ALA A 286 7.16 -25.38 12.12
CA ALA A 286 7.49 -26.63 11.43
C ALA A 286 6.25 -27.10 10.64
N PRO A 287 6.42 -27.64 9.42
CA PRO A 287 5.31 -28.26 8.71
C PRO A 287 4.84 -29.51 9.45
N GLU A 288 3.54 -29.84 9.36
CA GLU A 288 3.03 -31.14 9.83
C GLU A 288 3.67 -32.31 9.05
N ASN A 289 3.87 -32.11 7.74
CA ASN A 289 4.56 -33.04 6.86
C ASN A 289 5.56 -32.27 5.97
N PRO A 290 6.87 -32.57 6.03
CA PRO A 290 7.88 -31.93 5.18
C PRO A 290 7.60 -32.06 3.67
N ASP A 291 6.88 -33.11 3.26
CA ASP A 291 6.50 -33.32 1.86
C ASP A 291 5.48 -32.29 1.34
N ASP A 292 4.78 -31.57 2.21
CA ASP A 292 3.79 -30.56 1.84
C ASP A 292 4.39 -29.16 1.63
N LEU A 293 5.65 -28.94 2.04
CA LEU A 293 6.34 -27.67 1.80
C LEU A 293 6.45 -27.37 0.29
N PRO A 294 6.27 -26.10 -0.12
CA PRO A 294 6.55 -25.70 -1.50
C PRO A 294 8.05 -25.79 -1.81
N PRO A 295 8.45 -25.94 -3.09
CA PRO A 295 9.85 -26.12 -3.49
C PRO A 295 10.82 -25.11 -2.86
N ALA A 296 10.43 -23.84 -2.78
CA ALA A 296 11.26 -22.77 -2.21
C ALA A 296 11.56 -22.94 -0.71
N LEU A 297 10.73 -23.69 0.02
CA LEU A 297 10.89 -23.92 1.47
C LEU A 297 11.41 -25.32 1.79
N LYS A 298 11.57 -26.22 0.80
CA LYS A 298 12.01 -27.60 1.02
C LYS A 298 13.36 -27.70 1.74
N ASP A 299 14.34 -26.93 1.27
CA ASP A 299 15.69 -26.94 1.84
C ASP A 299 15.75 -26.23 3.20
N ILE A 300 14.82 -25.31 3.44
CA ILE A 300 14.69 -24.55 4.68
C ILE A 300 13.99 -25.39 5.77
N GLY A 301 12.98 -26.18 5.39
CA GLY A 301 12.25 -27.08 6.29
C GLY A 301 11.28 -26.39 7.25
N MET A 302 11.06 -25.08 7.11
CA MET A 302 10.21 -24.27 7.99
C MET A 302 9.23 -23.42 7.17
N ILE A 303 8.09 -23.11 7.76
CA ILE A 303 7.06 -22.25 7.19
C ILE A 303 7.16 -20.87 7.86
N PRO A 304 7.71 -19.84 7.20
CA PRO A 304 7.67 -18.49 7.72
C PRO A 304 6.22 -17.99 7.80
N PRO A 305 5.86 -17.14 8.80
CA PRO A 305 4.49 -16.61 8.89
C PRO A 305 4.16 -15.68 7.73
N LEU A 306 5.17 -14.99 7.18
CA LEU A 306 5.05 -14.03 6.09
C LEU A 306 3.94 -13.01 6.38
N VAL A 307 4.14 -12.21 7.42
CA VAL A 307 3.22 -11.11 7.70
C VAL A 307 3.32 -10.08 6.59
N THR A 308 2.34 -10.07 5.69
CA THR A 308 2.31 -9.17 4.53
C THR A 308 1.41 -7.97 4.74
N ASP A 309 0.35 -8.09 5.57
CA ASP A 309 -0.56 -6.98 5.87
C ASP A 309 -0.97 -6.95 7.35
N HIS A 310 -1.29 -5.75 7.82
CA HIS A 310 -1.93 -5.52 9.12
C HIS A 310 -2.83 -4.29 9.03
N ILE A 311 -3.85 -4.25 9.89
CA ILE A 311 -4.75 -3.10 9.97
C ILE A 311 -5.09 -2.76 11.42
N LEU A 312 -5.13 -1.47 11.72
CA LEU A 312 -5.52 -0.94 13.01
C LEU A 312 -7.01 -0.58 12.97
N SER A 313 -7.78 -1.04 13.95
CA SER A 313 -9.20 -0.66 14.08
C SER A 313 -9.35 0.86 14.29
N LEU A 314 -10.47 1.43 13.83
CA LEU A 314 -10.71 2.89 13.88
C LEU A 314 -10.68 3.49 15.31
N ASP A 315 -10.84 2.67 16.35
CA ASP A 315 -10.73 3.06 17.76
C ASP A 315 -9.30 2.89 18.33
N ASP A 316 -8.32 2.60 17.48
CA ASP A 316 -6.92 2.34 17.79
C ASP A 316 -6.69 1.20 18.81
N LYS A 317 -7.66 0.30 18.95
CA LYS A 317 -7.66 -0.71 20.01
C LYS A 317 -7.14 -2.08 19.58
N PHE A 318 -7.41 -2.49 18.36
CA PHE A 318 -7.07 -3.80 17.83
C PHE A 318 -6.19 -3.67 16.60
N LEU A 319 -5.05 -4.36 16.64
CA LEU A 319 -4.21 -4.58 15.48
C LEU A 319 -4.47 -5.99 14.95
N TYR A 320 -4.98 -6.09 13.73
CA TYR A 320 -5.18 -7.35 13.01
C TYR A 320 -3.97 -7.59 12.12
N VAL A 321 -3.49 -8.83 12.07
CA VAL A 321 -2.27 -9.20 11.35
C VAL A 321 -2.58 -10.44 10.51
N SER A 322 -2.24 -10.42 9.22
CA SER A 322 -2.34 -11.60 8.35
C SER A 322 -1.00 -12.35 8.37
N CYS A 323 -1.02 -13.66 8.61
CA CYS A 323 0.14 -14.52 8.41
C CYS A 323 -0.11 -15.28 7.10
N TRP A 324 0.47 -14.82 6.00
CA TRP A 324 0.16 -15.38 4.68
C TRP A 324 0.72 -16.80 4.49
N GLY A 325 1.81 -17.13 5.18
CA GLY A 325 2.48 -18.43 5.09
C GLY A 325 1.90 -19.52 6.01
N THR A 326 1.25 -19.16 7.12
CA THR A 326 0.78 -20.07 8.18
C THR A 326 -0.65 -19.80 8.60
#